data_AF-A0A4R3JI78-F1
#
_entry.id   AF-A0A4R3JI78-F1
#
_cell.length_a   1.000
_cell.length_b   1.000
_cell.length_c   1.000
_cell.angle_alpha   90.00
_cell.angle_beta   90.00
_cell.angle_gamma   90.00
#
_symmetry.space_group_name_H-M   'P 1'
#
loop_
_entity.id
_entity.type
_entity.pdbx_description
1 polymer ?
#
loop_
_entity_poly.entity_id
_entity_poly.type
_entity_poly.pdbx_seq_one_letter_code
_entity_poly.pdbx_strand_id
1 'polypeptide(L)'
;MHSSHPLAGKDVIVPQDLESENVLRILPEGEVDWDATMAVLENSGVRFSSNIATQSSHTGYALIAQNLAIGLIEPFAAHPWHRSGVVTRPFEPRLDYTYVVTQPELQPVSSMITAFIDILCETAASFDSSAHPDAP
;
A
#
# COMPACT_ATOMS: atom_id res chain seq x y z
N MET A 1 -4.05 6.53 7.16
CA MET A 1 -4.05 7.40 8.38
C MET A 1 -5.11 6.91 9.37
N HIS A 2 -5.09 7.35 10.63
CA HIS A 2 -6.21 7.10 11.56
C HIS A 2 -7.40 8.02 11.26
N SER A 3 -8.62 7.60 11.60
CA SER A 3 -9.88 8.30 11.33
C SER A 3 -10.00 9.64 12.05
N SER A 4 -9.30 9.81 13.18
CA SER A 4 -9.22 11.08 13.89
C SER A 4 -8.21 12.08 13.30
N HIS A 5 -7.45 11.68 12.27
CA HIS A 5 -6.46 12.54 11.66
C HIS A 5 -7.14 13.63 10.81
N PRO A 6 -6.70 14.90 10.83
CA PRO A 6 -7.32 15.97 10.04
C PRO A 6 -7.44 15.65 8.53
N LEU A 7 -6.40 15.02 7.96
CA LEU A 7 -6.38 14.60 6.56
C LEU A 7 -7.41 13.52 6.21
N ALA A 8 -8.00 12.82 7.20
CA ALA A 8 -9.02 11.80 6.96
C ALA A 8 -10.31 12.39 6.35
N GLY A 9 -10.54 13.69 6.53
CA GLY A 9 -11.69 14.41 5.95
C GLY A 9 -11.50 14.82 4.49
N LYS A 10 -10.30 14.67 3.91
CA LYS A 10 -10.05 15.00 2.50
C LYS A 10 -10.45 13.83 1.60
N ASP A 11 -10.91 14.14 0.39
CA ASP A 11 -11.26 13.11 -0.61
C ASP A 11 -10.02 12.54 -1.31
N VAL A 12 -9.00 13.37 -1.53
CA VAL A 12 -7.73 13.03 -2.17
C VAL A 12 -6.59 13.68 -1.37
N ILE A 13 -5.46 12.99 -1.29
CA ILE A 13 -4.23 13.45 -0.63
C ILE A 13 -3.17 13.73 -1.68
N VAL A 14 -2.48 14.86 -1.56
CA VAL A 14 -1.33 15.24 -2.41
C VAL A 14 -0.05 15.34 -1.58
N PRO A 15 1.16 15.33 -2.15
CA PRO A 15 2.39 15.41 -1.38
C PRO A 15 2.41 16.59 -0.40
N GLN A 16 1.86 17.75 -0.81
CA GLN A 16 1.84 18.97 0.00
C GLN A 16 1.03 18.81 1.30
N ASP A 17 0.06 17.89 1.34
CA ASP A 17 -0.69 17.60 2.55
C ASP A 17 0.13 16.87 3.60
N LEU A 18 1.25 16.26 3.20
CA LEU A 18 2.15 15.52 4.08
C LEU A 18 3.28 16.42 4.63
N GLU A 19 3.23 17.72 4.35
CA GLU A 19 4.18 18.67 4.92
C GLU A 19 4.07 18.69 6.45
N SER A 20 5.22 18.58 7.12
CA SER A 20 5.34 18.49 8.58
C SER A 20 4.69 17.25 9.22
N GLU A 21 4.23 16.28 8.44
CA GLU A 21 3.68 15.03 8.97
C GLU A 21 4.77 13.99 9.28
N ASN A 22 4.43 13.01 10.12
CA ASN A 22 5.25 11.80 10.33
C ASN A 22 4.77 10.68 9.40
N VAL A 23 5.45 10.55 8.26
CA VAL A 23 5.15 9.57 7.23
C VAL A 23 5.94 8.29 7.53
N LEU A 24 5.22 7.19 7.70
CA LEU A 24 5.77 5.86 7.88
C LEU A 24 6.46 5.40 6.60
N ARG A 25 7.69 4.90 6.75
CA ARG A 25 8.46 4.29 5.66
C ARG A 25 8.32 2.78 5.67
N ILE A 26 7.99 2.20 4.52
CA ILE A 26 8.09 0.76 4.32
C ILE A 26 9.49 0.48 3.78
N LEU A 27 10.30 -0.22 4.57
CA LEU A 27 11.65 -0.59 4.18
C LEU A 27 11.59 -1.70 3.14
N PRO A 28 12.40 -1.63 2.06
CA PRO A 28 12.46 -2.70 1.07
C PRO A 28 12.99 -3.99 1.70
N GLU A 29 12.52 -5.11 1.18
CA GLU A 29 13.06 -6.43 1.50
C GLU A 29 14.20 -6.74 0.52
N GLY A 30 15.45 -6.67 1.00
CA GLY A 30 16.66 -6.88 0.19
C GLY A 30 17.38 -5.59 -0.20
N GLU A 31 18.30 -5.69 -1.17
CA GLU A 31 19.20 -4.58 -1.56
C GLU A 31 18.60 -3.60 -2.57
N VAL A 32 17.40 -3.89 -3.12
CA VAL A 32 16.84 -3.07 -4.19
C VAL A 32 15.82 -2.08 -3.64
N ASP A 33 16.18 -0.80 -3.68
CA ASP A 33 15.30 0.30 -3.32
C ASP A 33 14.38 0.67 -4.49
N TRP A 34 13.20 0.07 -4.51
CA TRP A 34 12.11 0.37 -5.44
C TRP A 34 11.03 1.24 -4.78
N ASP A 35 11.34 2.03 -3.75
CA ASP A 35 10.33 2.79 -3.02
C ASP A 35 9.88 4.04 -3.81
N ALA A 36 9.10 3.81 -4.88
CA ALA A 36 8.45 4.85 -5.67
C ALA A 36 7.58 5.78 -4.82
N THR A 37 7.06 5.26 -3.70
CA THR A 37 6.28 6.01 -2.73
C THR A 37 7.14 7.10 -2.07
N MET A 38 8.28 6.74 -1.48
CA MET A 38 9.18 7.73 -0.87
C MET A 38 9.82 8.64 -1.92
N ALA A 39 10.20 8.10 -3.08
CA ALA A 39 10.78 8.89 -4.16
C ALA A 39 9.85 10.02 -4.63
N VAL A 40 8.53 9.77 -4.73
CA VAL A 40 7.57 10.83 -5.09
C VAL A 40 7.49 11.92 -4.04
N LEU A 41 7.53 11.57 -2.75
CA LEU A 41 7.53 12.57 -1.68
C LEU A 41 8.82 13.37 -1.66
N GLU A 42 9.97 12.72 -1.75
CA GLU A 42 11.29 13.37 -1.77
C GLU A 42 11.44 14.31 -2.98
N ASN A 43 10.96 13.89 -4.17
CA ASN A 43 10.99 14.70 -5.38
C ASN A 43 9.98 15.87 -5.39
N SER A 44 8.97 15.83 -4.52
CA SER A 44 7.96 16.91 -4.43
C SER A 44 8.49 18.17 -3.73
N GLY A 45 9.66 18.09 -3.08
CA GLY A 45 10.26 19.19 -2.32
C GLY A 45 9.59 19.45 -0.96
N VAL A 46 8.60 18.62 -0.59
CA VAL A 46 7.90 18.71 0.70
C VAL A 46 8.81 18.24 1.84
N ARG A 47 8.76 18.96 2.96
CA ARG A 47 9.46 18.58 4.18
C ARG A 47 8.54 17.76 5.06
N PHE A 48 8.78 16.46 5.13
CA PHE A 48 8.12 15.53 6.04
C PHE A 48 9.13 14.85 6.95
N SER A 49 8.65 14.24 8.04
CA SER A 49 9.48 13.39 8.91
C SER A 49 9.16 11.92 8.67
N SER A 50 10.14 11.04 8.89
CA SER A 50 10.00 9.59 8.72
C SER A 50 10.68 8.88 9.88
N ASN A 51 10.19 9.11 11.10
CA ASN A 51 10.81 8.61 12.32
C ASN A 51 10.46 7.14 12.61
N ILE A 52 9.53 6.57 11.86
CA ILE A 52 9.02 5.21 12.03
C ILE A 52 9.17 4.49 10.70
N ALA A 53 9.82 3.33 10.73
CA ALA A 53 10.03 2.48 9.57
C ALA A 53 9.74 1.02 9.91
N THR A 54 9.22 0.26 8.95
CA THR A 54 8.91 -1.17 9.11
C THR A 54 9.07 -1.91 7.79
N GLN A 55 9.29 -3.23 7.85
CA GLN A 55 9.38 -4.08 6.65
C GLN A 55 8.03 -4.71 6.26
N SER A 56 6.96 -4.44 7.01
CA SER A 56 5.66 -5.05 6.76
C SER A 56 4.53 -4.04 6.82
N SER A 57 3.67 -4.05 5.80
CA SER A 57 2.46 -3.25 5.72
C SER A 57 1.51 -3.54 6.88
N HIS A 58 1.46 -4.78 7.38
CA HIS A 58 0.62 -5.13 8.53
C HIS A 58 1.05 -4.38 9.80
N THR A 59 2.36 -4.37 10.10
CA THR A 59 2.92 -3.58 11.19
C THR A 59 2.71 -2.08 10.95
N GLY A 60 2.86 -1.63 9.71
CA GLY A 60 2.61 -0.24 9.32
C GLY A 60 1.18 0.20 9.65
N TYR A 61 0.18 -0.59 9.24
CA TYR A 61 -1.21 -0.32 9.57
C TYR A 61 -1.51 -0.39 11.07
N ALA A 62 -0.85 -1.28 11.83
CA ALA A 62 -0.98 -1.31 13.28
C ALA A 62 -0.54 0.00 13.94
N LEU A 63 0.59 0.56 13.48
CA LEU A 63 1.12 1.83 13.98
C LEU A 63 0.22 3.01 13.59
N ILE A 64 -0.31 3.00 12.37
CA ILE A 64 -1.29 3.99 11.91
C ILE A 64 -2.58 3.91 12.72
N ALA A 65 -3.06 2.72 13.05
CA ALA A 65 -4.26 2.53 13.88
C ALA A 65 -4.09 3.13 15.29
N GLN A 66 -2.87 3.21 15.80
CA GLN A 66 -2.53 3.88 17.06
C GLN A 66 -2.26 5.39 16.89
N ASN A 67 -2.53 5.95 15.70
CA ASN A 67 -2.29 7.36 15.37
C ASN A 67 -0.83 7.81 15.56
N LEU A 68 0.14 6.90 15.37
CA LEU A 68 1.58 7.19 15.52
C LEU A 68 2.23 7.73 14.23
N ALA A 69 1.59 7.50 13.08
CA ALA A 69 2.06 7.94 11.77
C ALA A 69 0.92 7.97 10.74
N ILE A 70 1.20 8.61 9.61
CA ILE A 70 0.46 8.46 8.34
C ILE A 70 1.31 7.58 7.42
N GLY A 71 0.72 6.89 6.45
CA GLY A 71 1.50 6.07 5.51
C GLY A 71 0.91 6.13 4.11
N LEU A 72 1.80 6.07 3.13
CA LEU A 72 1.49 5.75 1.74
C LEU A 72 1.85 4.28 1.56
N ILE A 73 0.83 3.42 1.59
CA ILE A 73 0.98 1.95 1.65
C ILE A 73 -0.01 1.38 0.64
N GLU A 74 0.34 0.26 0.00
CA GLU A 74 -0.56 -0.44 -0.89
C GLU A 74 -1.87 -0.84 -0.18
N PRO A 75 -3.03 -0.62 -0.81
CA PRO A 75 -4.33 -0.72 -0.11
C PRO A 75 -4.75 -2.17 0.20
N PHE A 76 -4.08 -3.20 -0.35
CA PHE A 76 -4.47 -4.61 -0.23
C PHE A 76 -4.59 -5.08 1.22
N ALA A 77 -3.69 -4.62 2.09
CA ALA A 77 -3.69 -5.00 3.50
C ALA A 77 -4.49 -4.04 4.39
N ALA A 78 -5.11 -2.99 3.85
CA ALA A 78 -5.80 -1.97 4.64
C ALA A 78 -7.10 -2.46 5.28
N HIS A 79 -7.83 -3.33 4.58
CA HIS A 79 -9.23 -3.66 4.92
C HIS A 79 -9.43 -4.12 6.38
N PRO A 80 -8.64 -5.07 6.93
CA PRO A 80 -8.79 -5.51 8.32
C PRO A 80 -8.65 -4.37 9.35
N TRP A 81 -7.95 -3.30 8.98
CA TRP A 81 -7.64 -2.18 9.87
C TRP A 81 -8.68 -1.07 9.86
N HIS A 82 -9.66 -1.10 8.95
CA HIS A 82 -10.76 -0.14 8.98
C HIS A 82 -11.56 -0.21 10.28
N ARG A 83 -11.75 -1.42 10.83
CA ARG A 83 -12.38 -1.62 12.15
C ARG A 83 -11.55 -1.07 13.31
N SER A 84 -10.25 -0.90 13.10
CA SER A 84 -9.31 -0.31 14.04
C SER A 84 -9.08 1.18 13.78
N GLY A 85 -10.00 1.83 13.05
CA GLY A 85 -9.96 3.27 12.82
C GLY A 85 -9.03 3.72 11.70
N VAL A 86 -8.44 2.81 10.91
CA VAL A 86 -7.63 3.22 9.74
C VAL A 86 -8.54 3.66 8.60
N VAL A 87 -8.19 4.78 7.99
CA VAL A 87 -8.83 5.34 6.80
C VAL A 87 -7.80 5.46 5.67
N THR A 88 -8.22 5.03 4.48
CA THR A 88 -7.47 5.17 3.22
C THR A 88 -8.10 6.26 2.36
N ARG A 89 -7.26 6.98 1.61
CA ARG A 89 -7.66 7.97 0.62
C ARG A 89 -6.79 7.82 -0.63
N PRO A 90 -7.34 8.06 -1.83
CA PRO A 90 -6.54 8.21 -3.03
C PRO A 90 -5.41 9.21 -2.84
N PHE A 91 -4.26 8.91 -3.45
CA PHE A 91 -3.10 9.77 -3.46
C PHE A 91 -2.83 10.24 -4.90
N GLU A 92 -2.55 11.53 -5.07
CA GLU A 92 -2.13 12.13 -6.34
C GLU A 92 -0.74 12.77 -6.17
N PRO A 93 0.24 12.47 -7.04
CA PRO A 93 0.11 11.74 -8.30
C PRO A 93 -0.11 10.24 -8.08
N ARG A 94 -0.84 9.62 -9.02
CA ARG A 94 -1.09 8.18 -8.98
C ARG A 94 0.23 7.41 -9.06
N LEU A 95 0.41 6.48 -8.14
CA LEU A 95 1.50 5.52 -8.12
C LEU A 95 1.00 4.19 -8.70
N ASP A 96 1.60 3.74 -9.80
CA ASP A 96 1.28 2.46 -10.41
C ASP A 96 2.34 1.42 -10.03
N TYR A 97 1.88 0.31 -9.45
CA TYR A 97 2.71 -0.83 -9.08
C TYR A 97 2.40 -2.00 -10.00
N THR A 98 3.43 -2.57 -10.63
CA THR A 98 3.31 -3.74 -11.51
C THR A 98 3.57 -5.01 -10.71
N TYR A 99 2.54 -5.83 -10.53
CA TYR A 99 2.66 -7.17 -9.97
C TYR A 99 2.91 -8.18 -11.08
N VAL A 100 3.84 -9.12 -10.84
CA VAL A 100 4.22 -10.14 -11.82
C VAL A 100 4.17 -11.52 -11.20
N VAL A 101 3.73 -12.50 -11.99
CA VAL A 101 3.84 -13.93 -11.65
C VAL A 101 5.11 -14.45 -12.34
N THR A 102 6.03 -15.01 -11.56
CA THR A 102 7.28 -15.58 -12.07
C THR A 102 7.24 -17.10 -11.98
N GLN A 103 7.79 -17.77 -12.99
CA GLN A 103 7.87 -19.22 -13.06
C GLN A 103 9.27 -19.66 -13.50
N PRO A 104 9.77 -20.82 -13.04
CA PRO A 104 11.04 -21.36 -13.50
C PRO A 104 10.97 -21.70 -15.00
N GLU A 105 11.93 -21.21 -15.79
CA GLU A 105 11.98 -21.41 -17.25
C GLU A 105 12.12 -22.89 -17.65
N LEU A 106 12.81 -23.69 -16.82
CA LEU A 106 13.19 -25.07 -17.15
C LEU A 106 12.26 -26.15 -16.56
N GLN A 107 11.19 -25.77 -15.85
CA GLN A 107 10.24 -26.75 -15.30
C GLN A 107 8.94 -26.78 -16.11
N PRO A 108 8.46 -27.98 -16.51
CA PRO A 108 7.13 -28.10 -17.07
C PRO A 108 6.08 -27.56 -16.09
N VAL A 109 5.36 -26.53 -16.51
CA VAL A 109 4.24 -26.00 -15.73
C VAL A 109 3.13 -27.04 -15.76
N SER A 110 2.71 -27.52 -14.59
CA SER A 110 1.60 -28.47 -14.50
C SER A 110 0.28 -27.79 -14.85
N SER A 111 -0.70 -28.57 -15.32
CA SER A 111 -2.05 -28.06 -15.58
C SER A 111 -2.68 -27.38 -14.37
N MET A 112 -2.33 -27.83 -13.15
CA MET A 112 -2.77 -27.21 -11.90
C MET A 112 -2.18 -25.80 -11.71
N ILE A 113 -0.89 -25.61 -12.01
CA ILE A 113 -0.25 -24.29 -11.88
C ILE A 113 -0.83 -23.32 -12.93
N THR A 114 -1.03 -23.79 -14.17
CA THR A 114 -1.68 -22.96 -15.20
C THR A 114 -3.08 -22.52 -14.76
N ALA A 115 -3.91 -23.47 -14.30
CA ALA A 115 -5.25 -23.15 -13.81
C ALA A 115 -5.22 -22.18 -12.62
N PHE A 116 -4.25 -22.32 -11.71
CA PHE A 116 -4.07 -21.37 -10.61
C PHE A 116 -3.72 -19.96 -11.11
N ILE A 117 -2.81 -19.83 -12.07
CA ILE A 117 -2.41 -18.53 -12.63
C ILE A 117 -3.57 -17.87 -13.37
N ASP A 118 -4.35 -18.64 -14.14
CA ASP A 118 -5.51 -18.13 -14.85
C ASP A 118 -6.54 -17.53 -13.86
N ILE A 119 -6.87 -18.29 -12.80
CA ILE A 119 -7.78 -17.83 -11.74
C ILE A 119 -7.21 -16.62 -11.00
N LEU A 120 -5.91 -16.62 -10.69
CA LEU A 120 -5.24 -15.52 -10.01
C LEU A 120 -5.31 -14.23 -10.84
N CYS A 121 -5.01 -14.30 -12.14
CA CYS A 121 -5.06 -13.16 -13.05
C CYS A 121 -6.50 -12.65 -13.23
N GLU A 122 -7.49 -13.53 -13.37
CA GLU A 122 -8.90 -13.16 -13.44
C GLU A 122 -9.36 -12.45 -12.15
N THR A 123 -9.02 -13.03 -10.99
CA THR A 123 -9.34 -12.45 -9.68
C THR A 123 -8.69 -11.08 -9.52
N ALA A 124 -7.40 -10.95 -9.84
CA ALA A 124 -6.66 -9.70 -9.75
C ALA A 124 -7.24 -8.60 -10.66
N ALA A 125 -7.70 -8.96 -11.87
CA ALA A 125 -8.32 -8.00 -12.79
C ALA A 125 -9.67 -7.45 -12.28
N SER A 126 -10.39 -8.23 -11.48
CA SER A 126 -11.65 -7.83 -10.85
C SER A 126 -11.48 -7.21 -9.45
N PHE A 127 -10.25 -7.16 -8.93
CA PHE A 127 -10.00 -6.74 -7.56
C PHE A 127 -10.19 -5.23 -7.41
N ASP A 128 -11.22 -4.85 -6.67
CA ASP A 128 -11.41 -3.48 -6.22
C ASP A 128 -10.83 -3.33 -4.80
N SER A 129 -9.72 -2.59 -4.68
CA SER A 129 -9.08 -2.32 -3.39
C SER A 129 -9.96 -1.53 -2.40
N SER A 130 -11.08 -0.97 -2.88
CA SER A 130 -12.07 -0.24 -2.09
C SER A 130 -13.33 -1.06 -1.77
N ALA A 131 -13.55 -2.22 -2.42
CA ALA A 131 -14.73 -3.05 -2.23
C ALA A 131 -14.36 -4.48 -1.79
N HIS A 132 -14.99 -4.93 -0.71
CA HIS A 132 -14.85 -6.28 -0.19
C HIS A 132 -15.40 -7.33 -1.17
N PRO A 133 -14.75 -8.48 -1.37
CA PRO A 133 -15.45 -9.71 -1.70
C PRO A 133 -15.86 -10.39 -0.39
N ASP A 134 -16.99 -9.97 0.19
CA ASP A 134 -17.83 -10.92 0.93
C ASP A 134 -18.74 -11.57 -0.12
N ALA A 135 -18.20 -12.61 -0.76
CA ALA A 135 -18.98 -13.62 -1.44
C ALA A 135 -18.41 -14.98 -1.03
N PRO A 136 -19.14 -15.81 -0.29
CA PRO A 136 -20.15 -15.56 0.75
C PRO A 136 -19.59 -15.60 2.19
#